data_AF-A0A3N1MQV4-F1
#
_entry.id   AF-A0A3N1MQV4-F1
#
_cell.length_a   1.000
_cell.length_b   1.000
_cell.length_c   1.000
_cell.angle_alpha   90.00
_cell.angle_beta   90.00
_cell.angle_gamma   90.00
#
_symmetry.space_group_name_H-M   'P 1'
#
loop_
_entity.id
_entity.type
_entity.pdbx_description
1 polymer ?
#
loop_
_entity_poly.entity_id
_entity_poly.type
_entity_poly.pdbx_seq_one_letter_code
_entity_poly.pdbx_strand_id
1 'polypeptide(L)'
;MTDYLDREQDKTFTKVYKQQTPDILKAFVQFDESVFQAEGRAIPLKYRELIALAVGITTQCVYCIDGHSQRAVTAGATEGELAEAAWVATAIRAGGGFAHGRLGFKFGADATPADAAPADAAPADAAPADGTPADATPADATPADATPADTAHATPADAAPAAADHAAHTH
;
A
#
# COMPACT_ATOMS: atom_id res chain seq x y z
N MET A 1 13.57 -6.55 -7.05
CA MET A 1 12.19 -7.07 -6.92
C MET A 1 11.23 -6.24 -7.76
N THR A 2 11.67 -5.80 -8.94
CA THR A 2 11.08 -4.72 -9.75
C THR A 2 10.62 -5.19 -11.13
N ASP A 3 10.82 -6.48 -11.44
CA ASP A 3 10.74 -6.98 -12.81
C ASP A 3 9.37 -7.62 -13.10
N TYR A 4 8.45 -7.58 -12.13
CA TYR A 4 7.09 -8.14 -12.26
C TYR A 4 6.10 -7.19 -12.94
N LEU A 5 6.43 -5.90 -13.01
CA LEU A 5 5.60 -4.84 -13.61
C LEU A 5 6.43 -4.09 -14.66
N ASP A 6 6.78 -4.77 -15.74
CA ASP A 6 7.43 -4.16 -16.89
C ASP A 6 6.38 -3.81 -17.93
N ARG A 7 5.81 -2.60 -17.80
CA ARG A 7 4.77 -2.10 -18.71
C ARG A 7 5.16 -2.20 -20.19
N GLU A 8 6.43 -2.03 -20.54
CA GLU A 8 6.85 -2.08 -21.94
C GLU A 8 6.99 -3.52 -22.44
N GLN A 9 7.54 -4.42 -21.63
CA GLN A 9 7.59 -5.84 -21.96
C GLN A 9 6.19 -6.49 -21.97
N ASP A 10 5.32 -6.14 -21.01
CA ASP A 10 3.98 -6.71 -20.85
C ASP A 10 3.10 -6.43 -22.08
N LYS A 11 3.20 -5.23 -22.67
CA LYS A 11 2.47 -4.87 -23.89
C LYS A 11 2.76 -5.81 -25.05
N THR A 12 3.93 -6.45 -25.09
CA THR A 12 4.29 -7.37 -26.17
C THR A 12 3.38 -8.60 -26.22
N PHE A 13 2.75 -8.98 -25.10
CA PHE A 13 1.79 -10.09 -25.04
C PHE A 13 0.44 -9.77 -25.69
N THR A 14 0.15 -8.52 -26.04
CA THR A 14 -1.01 -8.16 -26.88
C THR A 14 -1.01 -8.93 -28.20
N LYS A 15 0.16 -9.34 -28.71
CA LYS A 15 0.28 -10.20 -29.89
C LYS A 15 -0.50 -11.51 -29.75
N VAL A 16 -0.58 -12.06 -28.55
CA VAL A 16 -1.31 -13.31 -28.27
C VAL A 16 -2.81 -13.07 -28.44
N TYR A 17 -3.38 -12.02 -27.86
CA TYR A 17 -4.79 -11.68 -28.06
C TYR A 17 -5.13 -11.36 -29.51
N LYS A 18 -4.24 -10.67 -30.24
CA LYS A 18 -4.40 -10.42 -31.68
C LYS A 18 -4.43 -11.71 -32.52
N GLN A 19 -3.72 -12.75 -32.09
CA GLN A 19 -3.66 -14.02 -32.81
C GLN A 19 -4.79 -14.98 -32.40
N GLN A 20 -5.11 -15.06 -31.11
CA GLN A 20 -6.00 -16.07 -30.56
C GLN A 20 -7.46 -15.61 -30.51
N THR A 21 -7.71 -14.33 -30.24
CA THR A 21 -9.06 -13.77 -30.04
C THR A 21 -9.20 -12.36 -30.63
N PRO A 22 -8.91 -12.16 -31.94
CA PRO A 22 -8.87 -10.83 -32.56
C PRO A 22 -10.22 -10.12 -32.56
N ASP A 23 -11.31 -10.87 -32.68
CA ASP A 23 -12.68 -10.37 -32.65
C ASP A 23 -13.05 -9.81 -31.27
N ILE A 24 -12.73 -10.55 -30.19
CA ILE A 24 -12.96 -10.11 -28.81
C ILE A 24 -12.11 -8.87 -28.50
N LEU A 25 -10.83 -8.87 -28.86
CA LEU A 25 -9.95 -7.73 -28.64
C LEU A 25 -10.47 -6.48 -29.37
N LYS A 26 -10.93 -6.62 -30.61
CA LYS A 26 -11.50 -5.51 -31.38
C LYS A 26 -12.74 -4.94 -30.69
N ALA A 27 -13.65 -5.80 -30.24
CA ALA A 27 -14.86 -5.36 -29.53
C ALA A 27 -14.51 -4.63 -28.22
N PHE A 28 -13.56 -5.16 -27.45
CA PHE A 28 -13.09 -4.52 -26.22
C PHE A 28 -12.47 -3.13 -26.47
N VAL A 29 -11.57 -2.99 -27.45
CA VAL A 29 -10.94 -1.70 -27.78
C VAL A 29 -12.00 -0.68 -28.22
N GLN A 30 -12.95 -1.08 -29.06
CA GLN A 30 -14.02 -0.19 -29.50
C GLN A 30 -14.91 0.27 -28.33
N PHE A 31 -15.19 -0.64 -27.39
CA PHE A 31 -15.91 -0.31 -26.17
C PHE A 31 -15.12 0.69 -25.32
N ASP A 32 -13.84 0.43 -25.05
CA ASP A 32 -12.98 1.29 -24.24
C ASP A 32 -12.83 2.70 -24.85
N GLU A 33 -12.56 2.78 -26.17
CA GLU A 33 -12.53 4.04 -26.91
C GLU A 33 -13.86 4.80 -26.81
N SER A 34 -14.99 4.09 -26.86
CA SER A 34 -16.32 4.69 -26.72
C SER A 34 -16.56 5.22 -25.31
N VAL A 35 -16.04 4.55 -24.28
CA VAL A 35 -16.13 4.96 -22.88
C VAL A 35 -15.26 6.18 -22.61
N PHE A 36 -14.07 6.28 -23.22
CA PHE A 36 -13.08 7.36 -22.99
C PHE A 36 -12.95 8.35 -24.16
N GLN A 37 -13.97 8.48 -25.01
CA GLN A 37 -14.02 9.52 -26.05
C GLN A 37 -13.68 10.91 -25.50
N ALA A 38 -12.89 11.69 -26.24
CA ALA A 38 -12.48 13.03 -25.81
C ALA A 38 -13.67 13.96 -25.52
N GLU A 39 -14.70 13.91 -26.36
CA GLU A 39 -15.87 14.78 -26.31
C GLU A 39 -17.17 14.00 -26.51
N GLY A 40 -18.31 14.68 -26.42
CA GLY A 40 -19.63 14.10 -26.74
C GLY A 40 -20.27 13.25 -25.62
N ARG A 41 -19.66 13.18 -24.43
CA ARG A 41 -20.25 12.54 -23.25
C ARG A 41 -20.71 13.59 -22.24
N ALA A 42 -21.77 13.26 -21.49
CA ALA A 42 -22.28 14.13 -20.43
C ALA A 42 -21.28 14.33 -19.28
N ILE A 43 -20.47 13.31 -18.98
CA ILE A 43 -19.36 13.41 -18.04
C ILE A 43 -18.08 13.74 -18.83
N PRO A 44 -17.45 14.91 -18.62
CA PRO A 44 -16.19 15.28 -19.28
C PRO A 44 -15.09 14.24 -19.07
N LEU A 45 -14.14 14.15 -20.01
CA LEU A 45 -13.08 13.12 -19.99
C LEU A 45 -12.28 13.12 -18.67
N LYS A 46 -11.89 14.30 -18.16
CA LYS A 46 -11.19 14.46 -16.88
C LYS A 46 -11.84 13.65 -15.76
N TYR A 47 -13.16 13.79 -15.60
CA TYR A 47 -13.89 13.14 -14.51
C TYR A 47 -14.05 11.64 -14.75
N ARG A 48 -14.20 11.19 -16.01
CA ARG A 48 -14.19 9.75 -16.33
C ARG A 48 -12.85 9.09 -16.00
N GLU A 49 -11.74 9.76 -16.30
CA GLU A 49 -10.40 9.27 -15.95
C GLU A 49 -10.18 9.26 -14.42
N LEU A 50 -10.64 10.28 -13.69
CA LEU A 50 -10.59 10.28 -12.21
C LEU A 50 -11.46 9.17 -11.58
N ILE A 51 -12.63 8.90 -12.15
CA ILE A 51 -13.46 7.74 -11.74
C ILE A 51 -12.70 6.43 -12.00
N ALA A 52 -12.11 6.29 -13.18
CA ALA A 52 -11.34 5.10 -13.54
C ALA A 52 -10.10 4.91 -12.66
N LEU A 53 -9.42 6.00 -12.29
CA LEU A 53 -8.33 6.00 -11.30
C LEU A 53 -8.84 5.49 -9.94
N ALA A 54 -9.96 6.01 -9.44
CA ALA A 54 -10.54 5.56 -8.18
C ALA A 54 -10.92 4.07 -8.20
N VAL A 55 -11.45 3.58 -9.34
CA VAL A 55 -11.70 2.14 -9.55
C VAL A 55 -10.40 1.36 -9.53
N GLY A 56 -9.36 1.81 -10.25
CA GLY A 56 -8.04 1.18 -10.29
C GLY A 56 -7.38 1.07 -8.91
N ILE A 57 -7.52 2.11 -8.07
CA ILE A 57 -7.08 2.10 -6.66
C ILE A 57 -7.87 1.06 -5.87
N THR A 58 -9.19 1.04 -6.02
CA THR A 58 -10.08 0.13 -5.27
C THR A 58 -9.82 -1.35 -5.61
N THR A 59 -9.59 -1.65 -6.89
CA THR A 59 -9.27 -2.99 -7.39
C THR A 59 -7.78 -3.32 -7.28
N GLN A 60 -6.95 -2.39 -6.81
CA GLN A 60 -5.50 -2.54 -6.65
C GLN A 60 -4.80 -2.92 -7.97
N CYS A 61 -5.31 -2.42 -9.10
CA CYS A 61 -4.77 -2.68 -10.43
C CYS A 61 -3.68 -1.66 -10.75
N VAL A 62 -2.42 -2.05 -10.58
CA VAL A 62 -1.25 -1.20 -10.83
C VAL A 62 -1.20 -0.63 -12.25
N TYR A 63 -1.56 -1.41 -13.26
CA TYR A 63 -1.65 -0.93 -14.65
C TYR A 63 -2.74 0.12 -14.84
N CYS A 64 -3.86 -0.02 -14.13
CA CYS A 64 -4.98 0.91 -14.17
C CYS A 64 -4.63 2.21 -13.44
N ILE A 65 -3.98 2.10 -12.28
CA ILE A 65 -3.49 3.25 -11.50
C ILE A 65 -2.48 4.05 -12.36
N ASP A 66 -1.51 3.37 -12.98
CA ASP A 66 -0.53 4.00 -13.86
C ASP A 66 -1.18 4.65 -15.09
N GLY A 67 -2.01 3.90 -15.82
CA GLY A 67 -2.63 4.38 -17.05
C GLY A 67 -3.62 5.53 -16.85
N HIS A 68 -4.55 5.40 -15.90
CA HIS A 68 -5.60 6.40 -15.68
C HIS A 68 -5.12 7.63 -14.92
N SER A 69 -4.08 7.53 -14.08
CA SER A 69 -3.48 8.73 -13.47
C SER A 69 -2.84 9.65 -14.53
N GLN A 70 -2.05 9.08 -15.45
CA GLN A 70 -1.43 9.82 -16.55
C GLN A 70 -2.49 10.43 -17.51
N ARG A 71 -3.52 9.66 -17.87
CA ARG A 71 -4.60 10.16 -18.72
C ARG A 71 -5.46 11.21 -18.04
N ALA A 72 -5.73 11.09 -16.74
CA ALA A 72 -6.43 12.13 -15.98
C ALA A 72 -5.67 13.46 -16.03
N VAL A 73 -4.35 13.44 -15.78
CA VAL A 73 -3.50 14.65 -15.86
C VAL A 73 -3.48 15.20 -17.28
N THR A 74 -3.36 14.34 -18.30
CA THR A 74 -3.44 14.74 -19.71
C THR A 74 -4.78 15.40 -20.06
N ALA A 75 -5.87 14.95 -19.43
CA ALA A 75 -7.21 15.55 -19.56
C ALA A 75 -7.42 16.79 -18.67
N GLY A 76 -6.37 17.30 -18.01
CA GLY A 76 -6.40 18.53 -17.22
C GLY A 76 -6.70 18.34 -15.73
N ALA A 77 -6.55 17.12 -15.18
CA ALA A 77 -6.64 16.90 -13.75
C ALA A 77 -5.42 17.47 -13.01
N THR A 78 -5.66 18.03 -11.83
CA THR A 78 -4.63 18.54 -10.92
C THR A 78 -4.20 17.48 -9.89
N GLU A 79 -3.03 17.68 -9.28
CA GLU A 79 -2.58 16.82 -8.16
C GLU A 79 -3.61 16.75 -7.02
N GLY A 80 -4.28 17.87 -6.72
CA GLY A 80 -5.36 17.91 -5.74
C GLY A 80 -6.54 17.01 -6.11
N GLU A 81 -6.97 17.01 -7.37
CA GLU A 81 -8.05 16.13 -7.84
C GLU A 81 -7.66 14.64 -7.79
N LEU A 82 -6.40 14.30 -8.08
CA LEU A 82 -5.90 12.93 -7.94
C LEU A 82 -5.91 12.50 -6.45
N ALA A 83 -5.45 13.38 -5.56
CA ALA A 83 -5.45 13.12 -4.12
C ALA A 83 -6.87 12.95 -3.57
N GLU A 84 -7.82 13.79 -3.98
CA GLU A 84 -9.23 13.67 -3.62
C GLU A 84 -9.83 12.36 -4.15
N ALA A 85 -9.56 11.98 -5.42
CA ALA A 85 -10.03 10.71 -5.97
C ALA A 85 -9.51 9.49 -5.18
N ALA A 86 -8.25 9.54 -4.73
CA ALA A 86 -7.67 8.49 -3.88
C ALA A 86 -8.34 8.41 -2.49
N TRP A 87 -8.64 9.56 -1.86
CA TRP A 87 -9.38 9.59 -0.61
C TRP A 87 -10.82 9.13 -0.77
N VAL A 88 -11.49 9.47 -1.87
CA VAL A 88 -12.82 8.97 -2.22
C VAL A 88 -12.79 7.44 -2.33
N ALA A 89 -11.85 6.87 -3.09
CA ALA A 89 -11.69 5.40 -3.20
C ALA A 89 -11.45 4.74 -1.82
N THR A 90 -10.61 5.36 -1.00
CA THR A 90 -10.30 4.88 0.36
C THR A 90 -11.53 4.87 1.26
N ALA A 91 -12.30 5.97 1.26
CA ALA A 91 -13.52 6.09 2.05
C ALA A 91 -14.57 5.04 1.66
N ILE A 92 -14.75 4.78 0.36
CA ILE A 92 -15.66 3.73 -0.12
C ILE A 92 -15.23 2.35 0.35
N ARG A 93 -13.92 2.04 0.32
CA ARG A 93 -13.40 0.74 0.79
C ARG A 93 -13.59 0.56 2.30
N ALA A 94 -13.33 1.60 3.09
CA ALA A 94 -13.55 1.60 4.54
C ALA A 94 -15.04 1.44 4.88
N GLY A 95 -15.92 2.21 4.22
CA GLY A 95 -17.36 2.11 4.37
C GLY A 95 -17.91 0.73 3.99
N GLY A 96 -17.34 0.10 2.96
CA GLY A 96 -17.61 -1.28 2.59
C GLY A 96 -17.32 -2.25 3.74
N GLY A 97 -16.15 -2.17 4.35
CA GLY A 97 -15.80 -2.98 5.52
C GLY A 97 -16.78 -2.80 6.68
N PHE A 98 -17.13 -1.56 7.02
CA PHE A 98 -18.12 -1.27 8.05
C PHE A 98 -19.52 -1.83 7.73
N ALA A 99 -19.98 -1.68 6.49
CA ALA A 99 -21.29 -2.17 6.06
C ALA A 99 -21.37 -3.70 6.06
N HIS A 100 -20.32 -4.38 5.58
CA HIS A 100 -20.27 -5.84 5.56
C HIS A 100 -20.04 -6.42 6.97
N GLY A 101 -19.34 -5.69 7.86
CA GLY A 101 -19.23 -6.05 9.27
C GLY A 101 -20.59 -6.21 9.97
N ARG A 102 -21.59 -5.40 9.59
CA ARG A 102 -22.97 -5.57 10.09
C ARG A 102 -23.60 -6.90 9.67
N LEU A 103 -23.27 -7.41 8.49
CA LEU A 103 -23.67 -8.76 8.07
C LEU A 103 -22.96 -9.83 8.91
N GLY A 104 -21.69 -9.61 9.25
CA GLY A 104 -20.95 -10.46 10.18
C GLY A 104 -21.64 -10.57 11.54
N PHE A 105 -22.09 -9.45 12.13
CA PHE A 105 -22.88 -9.48 13.36
C PHE A 105 -24.22 -10.20 13.20
N LYS A 106 -24.92 -9.96 12.10
CA LYS A 106 -26.18 -10.64 11.78
C LYS A 106 -26.00 -12.16 11.77
N PHE A 107 -25.04 -12.65 10.99
CA PHE A 107 -24.81 -14.10 10.85
C PHE A 107 -24.18 -14.72 12.10
N GLY A 108 -23.35 -13.97 12.82
CA GLY A 108 -22.77 -14.42 14.09
C GLY A 108 -23.79 -14.51 15.23
N ALA A 109 -24.83 -13.67 15.24
CA ALA A 109 -25.90 -13.74 16.23
C ALA A 109 -26.74 -15.03 16.14
N ASP A 110 -26.81 -15.63 14.94
CA ASP A 110 -27.50 -16.90 14.70
C ASP A 110 -26.62 -18.12 15.08
N ALA A 111 -25.32 -17.92 15.35
CA ALA A 111 -24.42 -18.99 15.75
C ALA A 111 -24.56 -19.31 17.24
N THR A 112 -24.92 -20.55 17.59
CA THR A 112 -24.93 -21.01 18.99
C THR A 112 -23.55 -21.61 19.30
N PRO A 113 -22.94 -21.36 20.47
CA PRO A 113 -21.64 -21.96 20.84
C PRO A 113 -21.61 -23.50 20.84
N ALA A 114 -22.76 -24.16 20.72
CA ALA A 114 -22.90 -25.62 20.68
C ALA A 114 -22.32 -26.27 19.40
N ASP A 115 -22.17 -25.53 18.29
CA ASP A 115 -21.49 -26.03 17.09
C ASP A 115 -19.94 -25.98 17.20
N ALA A 116 -19.43 -25.52 18.35
CA ALA A 116 -18.00 -25.47 18.68
C ALA A 116 -17.65 -26.34 19.91
N ALA A 117 -18.42 -27.40 20.19
CA ALA A 117 -18.01 -28.38 21.19
C ALA A 117 -16.65 -28.99 20.74
N PRO A 118 -15.57 -28.90 21.55
CA PRO A 118 -14.36 -29.63 21.25
C PRO A 118 -14.69 -31.11 21.34
N ALA A 119 -14.45 -31.86 20.26
CA ALA A 119 -14.42 -33.31 20.35
C ALA A 119 -13.43 -33.68 21.46
N ASP A 120 -13.89 -34.46 22.44
CA ASP A 120 -13.13 -34.98 23.58
C ASP A 120 -11.67 -35.28 23.20
N ALA A 121 -10.75 -34.41 23.61
CA ALA A 121 -9.37 -34.78 23.86
C ALA A 121 -9.21 -34.82 25.37
N ALA A 122 -9.57 -35.95 25.96
CA ALA A 122 -9.16 -36.28 27.32
C ALA A 122 -7.64 -36.09 27.44
N PRO A 123 -7.13 -35.51 28.54
CA PRO A 123 -5.69 -35.46 28.75
C PRO A 123 -5.19 -36.90 28.89
N ALA A 124 -4.31 -37.34 27.99
CA ALA A 124 -3.58 -38.58 28.22
C ALA A 124 -2.68 -38.36 29.44
N ASP A 125 -2.87 -39.16 30.49
CA ASP A 125 -1.93 -39.30 31.61
C ASP A 125 -0.55 -39.67 31.06
N ALA A 126 0.32 -38.68 30.89
CA ALA A 126 1.75 -38.90 30.76
C ALA A 126 2.33 -38.96 32.18
N ALA A 127 2.56 -40.18 32.66
CA ALA A 127 3.36 -40.44 33.85
C ALA A 127 4.73 -39.73 33.75
N PRO A 128 5.32 -39.27 34.87
CA PRO A 128 6.64 -38.66 34.83
C PRO A 128 7.68 -39.71 34.47
N ALA A 129 8.45 -39.47 33.41
CA ALA A 129 9.64 -40.26 33.13
C ALA A 129 10.75 -39.83 34.09
N ASP A 130 11.28 -40.81 34.84
CA ASP A 130 12.49 -40.68 35.65
C ASP A 130 13.67 -40.16 34.82
N GLY A 131 14.46 -39.27 35.44
CA GLY A 131 15.50 -38.51 34.76
C GLY A 131 16.81 -39.27 34.50
N THR A 132 17.56 -38.73 33.56
CA THR A 132 19.02 -38.67 33.68
C THR A 132 19.48 -37.33 33.10
N PRO A 133 20.15 -36.44 33.87
CA PRO A 133 20.72 -35.23 33.32
C PRO A 133 21.95 -35.60 32.48
N ALA A 134 21.90 -35.31 31.19
CA ALA A 134 23.09 -35.31 30.35
C ALA A 134 23.82 -33.97 30.53
N ASP A 135 25.09 -34.09 30.88
CA ASP A 135 26.09 -33.05 31.12
C ASP A 135 26.17 -32.05 29.94
N ALA A 136 25.78 -30.81 30.16
CA ALA A 136 25.95 -29.72 29.21
C ALA A 136 27.31 -29.06 29.48
N THR A 137 28.31 -29.38 28.67
CA THR A 137 29.57 -28.65 28.64
C THR A 137 29.28 -27.19 28.22
N PRO A 138 29.69 -26.17 29.00
CA PRO A 138 29.51 -24.78 28.59
C PRO A 138 30.40 -24.47 27.37
N ALA A 139 29.80 -23.99 26.29
CA ALA A 139 30.55 -23.38 25.19
C ALA A 139 31.05 -22.00 25.64
N ASP A 140 32.36 -21.80 25.50
CA ASP A 140 33.10 -20.59 25.83
C ASP A 140 32.59 -19.40 24.98
N ALA A 141 31.94 -18.44 25.62
CA ALA A 141 31.54 -17.19 25.00
C ALA A 141 32.72 -16.20 25.11
N THR A 142 33.47 -16.03 24.02
CA THR A 142 34.51 -15.00 23.95
C THR A 142 33.86 -13.61 24.01
N PRO A 143 34.21 -12.75 24.98
CA PRO A 143 33.71 -11.38 25.01
C PRO A 143 34.35 -10.55 23.89
N ALA A 144 33.53 -9.89 23.08
CA ALA A 144 34.02 -8.83 22.19
C ALA A 144 34.32 -7.59 23.02
N ASP A 145 35.55 -7.10 22.89
CA ASP A 145 36.15 -5.97 23.59
C ASP A 145 35.38 -4.67 23.31
N ALA A 146 34.85 -4.07 24.37
CA ALA A 146 34.23 -2.75 24.34
C ALA A 146 35.30 -1.71 24.66
N THR A 147 35.74 -0.94 23.66
CA THR A 147 36.66 0.18 23.89
C THR A 147 35.94 1.28 24.71
N PRO A 148 36.53 1.76 25.82
CA PRO A 148 35.92 2.81 26.64
C PRO A 148 35.95 4.17 25.92
N ALA A 149 34.83 4.91 25.99
CA ALA A 149 34.79 6.33 25.65
C ALA A 149 35.45 7.14 26.77
N ASP A 150 36.47 7.91 26.42
CA ASP A 150 37.16 8.83 27.34
C ASP A 150 36.31 10.08 27.57
N THR A 151 35.97 10.34 28.83
CA THR A 151 35.34 11.57 29.28
C THR A 151 36.32 12.35 30.14
N ALA A 152 36.70 13.55 29.68
CA ALA A 152 36.56 14.85 30.40
C ALA A 152 37.73 15.81 30.16
N HIS A 153 37.44 17.01 29.63
CA HIS A 153 37.86 18.26 30.28
C HIS A 153 37.02 19.46 29.80
N ALA A 154 36.66 20.36 30.72
CA ALA A 154 35.71 21.44 30.54
C ALA A 154 36.39 22.85 30.55
N THR A 155 36.01 23.71 29.58
CA THR A 155 35.80 25.20 29.61
C THR A 155 36.96 26.15 30.03
N PRO A 156 36.95 27.50 29.80
CA PRO A 156 35.86 28.41 29.36
C PRO A 156 36.22 29.50 28.28
N ALA A 157 35.20 30.33 28.02
CA ALA A 157 34.97 31.45 27.10
C ALA A 157 36.09 32.46 26.77
N ASP A 158 35.96 33.11 25.59
CA ASP A 158 36.28 34.53 25.46
C ASP A 158 35.37 35.28 24.45
N ALA A 159 34.83 36.39 24.94
CA ALA A 159 34.40 37.67 24.35
C ALA A 159 33.70 37.78 22.97
N ALA A 160 32.49 38.36 23.00
CA ALA A 160 32.03 39.35 21.99
C ALA A 160 32.53 40.76 22.41
N PRO A 161 32.57 41.81 21.53
CA PRO A 161 31.33 42.48 21.10
C PRO A 161 31.31 43.24 19.74
N ALA A 162 30.07 43.54 19.32
CA ALA A 162 29.50 44.78 18.72
C ALA A 162 29.91 45.38 17.34
N ALA A 163 28.84 45.56 16.54
CA ALA A 163 28.43 46.74 15.75
C ALA A 163 29.12 47.10 14.41
N ALA A 164 28.32 47.19 13.33
CA ALA A 164 28.24 48.39 12.49
C ALA A 164 26.97 48.39 11.61
N ASP A 165 26.49 49.61 11.43
CA ASP A 165 25.25 50.11 10.84
C ASP A 165 25.37 50.23 9.30
N HIS A 166 24.27 50.10 8.55
CA HIS A 166 24.02 50.93 7.35
C HIS A 166 22.57 50.83 6.86
N ALA A 167 21.82 51.88 7.21
CA ALA A 167 20.61 52.34 6.52
C ALA A 167 20.96 53.33 5.38
N ALA A 168 20.13 53.34 4.32
CA ALA A 168 19.67 54.48 3.48
C ALA A 168 19.37 53.98 2.04
N HIS A 169 18.14 54.06 1.50
CA HIS A 169 17.49 55.24 0.86
C HIS A 169 18.33 55.79 -0.31
N THR A 170 17.88 56.03 -1.54
CA THR A 170 16.64 56.58 -2.17
C THR A 170 16.62 56.10 -3.65
N HIS A 171 15.58 56.22 -4.51
CA HIS A 171 14.61 57.28 -4.82
C HIS A 171 13.37 56.68 -5.49
#